data_AF-A0A2E5E2W4-F1
#
_entry.id   AF-A0A2E5E2W4-F1
#
_cell.length_a   1.000
_cell.length_b   1.000
_cell.length_c   1.000
_cell.angle_alpha   90.00
_cell.angle_beta   90.00
_cell.angle_gamma   90.00
#
_symmetry.space_group_name_H-M   'P 1'
#
loop_
_entity.id
_entity.type
_entity.pdbx_description
1 polymer ?
#
loop_
_entity_poly.entity_id
_entity_poly.type
_entity_poly.pdbx_seq_one_letter_code
_entity_poly.pdbx_strand_id
1 'polypeptide(L)'
;MTHSNRLNSITSRLAGLLSTALIIAMTLIPSAPASAQLGAVAQAMEPEYFTRDLLIFIEGLDLDDTQAVIAEAIFDDYEQKFHDGKDQMEMEINSLTSELQAMRGQVDNDKLLEMVVQPIQDWMVRRQGLNDQLIENVRVILVPEQQDLWTNFARKLYREKKLDDGRLSGERVDLYVIARDLDIDTEKEPIRETMFNYAIQLNQALRARQLLLEGDSKDLLNTLRNRQSDPNVDMGTRKKIEAARLVVRDTNDRYREEIAVLLGSPIGDRFRQETLRRAYPKIYRTGNAERVYRDAMELYGPEGERSDEQIFEAIMDLYNEFQLKLQSLNTQMYNVTRSSEPELELARIENAMRRANGQETLRPEDPMRPLQQERRELERTYIDKLRALLGDEQFKDLNGARRYMPAPTFDPDNPNMGNNGDGRLQLQGPSGARKGGPKETKPDSRPDKPPVGLGQGQGLGKGDD
;
A
#
# COMPACT_ATOMS: atom_id res chain seq x y z
N MET A 1 -28.16 2.96 30.72
CA MET A 1 -28.34 2.87 29.25
C MET A 1 -28.78 4.23 28.73
N THR A 2 -28.25 4.63 27.56
CA THR A 2 -28.42 5.92 26.85
C THR A 2 -27.83 7.17 27.49
N HIS A 3 -26.49 7.29 27.50
CA HIS A 3 -25.83 8.61 27.37
C HIS A 3 -24.42 8.60 26.73
N SER A 4 -23.89 7.46 26.27
CA SER A 4 -22.49 7.37 25.79
C SER A 4 -22.28 7.47 24.27
N ASN A 5 -23.33 7.70 23.45
CA ASN A 5 -23.22 7.64 21.98
C ASN A 5 -23.13 9.01 21.26
N ARG A 6 -22.77 10.09 21.96
CA ARG A 6 -22.68 11.44 21.36
C ARG A 6 -21.26 12.02 21.28
N LEU A 7 -20.23 11.33 21.76
CA LEU A 7 -18.84 11.81 21.69
C LEU A 7 -18.08 11.32 20.44
N ASN A 8 -18.50 10.22 19.81
CA ASN A 8 -17.81 9.66 18.63
C ASN A 8 -18.20 10.30 17.27
N SER A 9 -19.09 11.29 17.24
CA SER A 9 -19.51 11.97 15.99
C SER A 9 -18.85 13.35 15.78
N ILE A 10 -17.97 13.79 16.69
CA ILE A 10 -17.25 15.07 16.59
C ILE A 10 -15.84 14.86 16.01
N THR A 11 -15.24 13.68 16.20
CA THR A 11 -13.90 13.35 15.66
C THR A 11 -13.88 13.12 14.15
N SER A 12 -15.00 12.73 13.53
CA SER A 12 -15.06 12.49 12.06
C SER A 12 -15.29 13.75 11.21
N ARG A 13 -15.64 14.89 11.82
CA ARG A 13 -15.82 16.16 11.10
C ARG A 13 -14.60 17.10 11.17
N LEU A 14 -13.61 16.79 12.02
CA LEU A 14 -12.33 17.51 12.07
C LEU A 14 -11.32 16.98 11.04
N ALA A 15 -11.39 15.70 10.67
CA ALA A 15 -10.60 15.10 9.58
C ALA A 15 -10.84 15.74 8.20
N GLY A 16 -11.97 16.42 7.99
CA GLY A 16 -12.34 17.06 6.72
C GLY A 16 -11.80 18.49 6.51
N LEU A 17 -11.37 19.17 7.58
CA LEU A 17 -10.75 20.50 7.50
C LEU A 17 -9.22 20.43 7.39
N LEU A 18 -8.64 19.28 7.81
CA LEU A 18 -7.22 18.91 7.81
C LEU A 18 -6.53 18.93 6.43
N SER A 19 -7.27 18.82 5.33
CA SER A 19 -6.71 18.95 3.99
C SER A 19 -6.55 20.41 3.56
N THR A 20 -7.33 21.34 4.09
CA THR A 20 -7.42 22.69 3.49
C THR A 20 -6.28 23.63 3.90
N ALA A 21 -5.76 23.58 5.14
CA ALA A 21 -4.68 24.49 5.57
C ALA A 21 -3.32 24.15 4.93
N LEU A 22 -2.96 22.86 4.87
CA LEU A 22 -1.76 22.40 4.17
C LEU A 22 -1.86 22.62 2.65
N ILE A 23 -3.06 22.46 2.06
CA ILE A 23 -3.31 22.77 0.65
C ILE A 23 -3.22 24.28 0.40
N ILE A 24 -3.70 25.15 1.29
CA ILE A 24 -3.63 26.61 1.11
C ILE A 24 -2.17 27.09 1.14
N ALA A 25 -1.33 26.61 2.05
CA ALA A 25 0.11 26.90 2.03
C ALA A 25 0.80 26.36 0.76
N MET A 26 0.40 25.18 0.26
CA MET A 26 0.95 24.59 -0.98
C MET A 26 0.39 25.21 -2.28
N THR A 27 -0.78 25.85 -2.27
CA THR A 27 -1.35 26.54 -3.45
C THR A 27 -0.64 27.86 -3.79
N LEU A 28 0.24 28.32 -2.90
CA LEU A 28 1.05 29.53 -3.10
C LEU A 28 2.38 29.25 -3.82
N ILE A 29 2.74 27.96 -4.00
CA ILE A 29 3.92 27.50 -4.75
C ILE A 29 3.46 26.95 -6.10
N PRO A 30 4.07 27.33 -7.25
CA PRO A 30 3.70 26.78 -8.55
C PRO A 30 3.72 25.25 -8.55
N SER A 31 2.66 24.68 -9.10
CA SER A 31 2.30 23.26 -9.05
C SER A 31 3.34 22.32 -9.66
N ALA A 32 4.16 21.69 -8.82
CA ALA A 32 4.79 20.41 -9.11
C ALA A 32 4.18 19.35 -8.18
N PRO A 33 3.91 18.11 -8.65
CA PRO A 33 3.29 17.09 -7.81
C PRO A 33 4.26 16.62 -6.72
N ALA A 34 4.08 17.12 -5.50
CA ALA A 34 4.88 16.85 -4.29
C ALA A 34 4.53 15.50 -3.62
N SER A 35 4.15 14.46 -4.37
CA SER A 35 3.51 13.26 -3.80
C SER A 35 4.41 12.36 -2.94
N ALA A 36 5.74 12.40 -3.12
CA ALA A 36 6.66 11.57 -2.35
C ALA A 36 7.04 12.17 -0.98
N GLN A 37 7.12 13.50 -0.88
CA GLN A 37 7.46 14.22 0.36
C GLN A 37 6.20 14.53 1.18
N LEU A 38 5.03 14.70 0.54
CA LEU A 38 3.75 14.58 1.23
C LEU A 38 3.60 13.24 1.95
N GLY A 39 4.25 12.18 1.47
CA GLY A 39 4.31 10.89 2.18
C GLY A 39 5.08 10.97 3.49
N ALA A 40 6.29 11.56 3.50
CA ALA A 40 7.09 11.72 4.71
C ALA A 40 6.44 12.70 5.72
N VAL A 41 5.86 13.79 5.22
CA VAL A 41 5.09 14.73 6.05
C VAL A 41 3.82 14.07 6.58
N ALA A 42 3.06 13.35 5.75
CA ALA A 42 1.87 12.62 6.20
C ALA A 42 2.22 11.55 7.23
N GLN A 43 3.31 10.80 7.03
CA GLN A 43 3.80 9.83 8.00
C GLN A 43 4.25 10.50 9.30
N ALA A 44 4.77 11.74 9.25
CA ALA A 44 5.10 12.53 10.44
C ALA A 44 3.86 13.02 11.21
N MET A 45 2.67 13.02 10.59
CA MET A 45 1.40 13.39 11.23
C MET A 45 0.71 12.22 11.94
N GLU A 46 1.27 11.02 11.81
CA GLU A 46 0.79 9.81 12.48
C GLU A 46 1.78 9.41 13.60
N PRO A 47 1.26 8.96 14.75
CA PRO A 47 2.10 8.42 15.80
C PRO A 47 2.69 7.08 15.35
N GLU A 48 3.89 6.76 15.83
CA GLU A 48 4.53 5.49 15.49
C GLU A 48 3.90 4.32 16.26
N TYR A 49 3.51 4.60 17.51
CA TYR A 49 2.87 3.67 18.41
C TYR A 49 1.45 4.15 18.71
N PHE A 50 0.51 3.22 18.78
CA PHE A 50 -0.88 3.43 19.11
C PHE A 50 -1.22 2.59 20.34
N THR A 51 -2.26 2.96 21.08
CA THR A 51 -2.75 2.17 22.23
C THR A 51 -3.00 0.70 21.88
N ARG A 52 -3.44 0.38 20.66
CA ARG A 52 -3.60 -1.01 20.20
C ARG A 52 -2.29 -1.83 20.22
N ASP A 53 -1.14 -1.16 20.14
CA ASP A 53 0.16 -1.80 20.17
C ASP A 53 0.57 -2.17 21.60
N LEU A 54 -0.10 -1.65 22.64
CA LEU A 54 0.14 -2.00 24.03
C LEU A 54 0.07 -3.51 24.26
N LEU A 55 -0.85 -4.21 23.57
CA LEU A 55 -0.95 -5.68 23.62
C LEU A 55 0.35 -6.37 23.18
N ILE A 56 1.04 -5.80 22.19
CA ILE A 56 2.33 -6.33 21.72
C ILE A 56 3.38 -6.22 22.82
N PHE A 57 3.38 -5.12 23.59
CA PHE A 57 4.29 -4.93 24.74
C PHE A 57 3.94 -5.87 25.89
N ILE A 58 2.66 -5.97 26.27
CA ILE A 58 2.20 -6.85 27.34
C ILE A 58 2.59 -8.30 27.04
N GLU A 59 2.21 -8.82 25.87
CA GLU A 59 2.51 -10.21 25.48
C GLU A 59 4.01 -10.42 25.22
N GLY A 60 4.69 -9.43 24.65
CA GLY A 60 6.07 -9.56 24.21
C GLY A 60 7.11 -9.45 25.34
N LEU A 61 6.75 -8.79 26.44
CA LEU A 61 7.60 -8.60 27.61
C LEU A 61 7.07 -9.33 28.86
N ASP A 62 5.97 -10.07 28.72
CA ASP A 62 5.29 -10.77 29.81
C ASP A 62 5.01 -9.84 30.99
N LEU A 63 4.38 -8.69 30.69
CA LEU A 63 4.06 -7.69 31.70
C LEU A 63 2.95 -8.19 32.62
N ASP A 64 3.16 -8.06 33.93
CA ASP A 64 2.10 -8.35 34.90
C ASP A 64 0.99 -7.30 34.88
N ASP A 65 -0.14 -7.58 35.56
CA ASP A 65 -1.30 -6.68 35.60
C ASP A 65 -0.95 -5.26 36.09
N THR A 66 0.01 -5.12 37.00
CA THR A 66 0.43 -3.82 37.54
C THR A 66 1.27 -3.07 36.52
N GLN A 67 2.24 -3.75 35.90
CA GLN A 67 3.07 -3.19 34.83
C GLN A 67 2.23 -2.83 33.60
N ALA A 68 1.20 -3.61 33.27
CA ALA A 68 0.28 -3.33 32.17
C ALA A 68 -0.49 -2.02 32.40
N VAL A 69 -0.98 -1.76 33.61
CA VAL A 69 -1.64 -0.49 33.97
C VAL A 69 -0.66 0.69 33.90
N ILE A 70 0.59 0.49 34.34
CA ILE A 70 1.62 1.54 34.22
C ILE A 70 1.96 1.80 32.75
N ALA A 71 2.09 0.75 31.94
CA ALA A 71 2.34 0.87 30.51
C ALA A 71 1.18 1.57 29.79
N GLU A 72 -0.07 1.28 30.14
CA GLU A 72 -1.25 2.00 29.63
C GLU A 72 -1.14 3.51 29.91
N ALA A 73 -0.83 3.90 31.14
CA ALA A 73 -0.64 5.31 31.50
C ALA A 73 0.52 5.97 30.74
N ILE A 74 1.60 5.23 30.46
CA ILE A 74 2.72 5.72 29.64
C ILE A 74 2.27 5.93 28.18
N PHE A 75 1.45 5.03 27.62
CA PHE A 75 0.89 5.16 26.28
C PHE A 75 -0.08 6.36 26.17
N ASP A 76 -0.94 6.56 27.17
CA ASP A 76 -1.85 7.70 27.23
C ASP A 76 -1.08 9.04 27.25
N ASP A 77 -0.03 9.13 28.07
CA ASP A 77 0.84 10.32 28.12
C ASP A 77 1.58 10.55 26.79
N TYR A 78 2.05 9.48 26.14
CA TYR A 78 2.64 9.57 24.80
C TYR A 78 1.65 10.08 23.75
N GLU A 79 0.43 9.51 23.69
CA GLU A 79 -0.59 9.93 22.73
C GLU A 79 -1.00 11.39 22.97
N GLN A 80 -1.17 11.79 24.23
CA GLN A 80 -1.45 13.18 24.59
C GLN A 80 -0.33 14.12 24.13
N LYS A 81 0.94 13.83 24.46
CA LYS A 81 2.09 14.65 24.03
C LYS A 81 2.24 14.72 22.52
N PHE A 82 1.92 13.62 21.83
CA PHE A 82 1.92 13.59 20.38
C PHE A 82 0.85 14.54 19.81
N HIS A 83 -0.38 14.47 20.33
CA HIS A 83 -1.47 15.36 19.92
C HIS A 83 -1.14 16.82 20.21
N ASP A 84 -0.69 17.15 21.42
CA ASP A 84 -0.33 18.51 21.81
C ASP A 84 0.79 19.08 20.92
N GLY A 85 1.82 18.28 20.65
CA GLY A 85 2.94 18.71 19.81
C GLY A 85 2.57 18.87 18.34
N LYS A 86 1.67 18.02 17.82
CA LYS A 86 1.11 18.17 16.48
C LYS A 86 0.26 19.44 16.37
N ASP A 87 -0.64 19.66 17.33
CA ASP A 87 -1.50 20.84 17.36
C ASP A 87 -0.66 22.12 17.45
N GLN A 88 0.41 22.12 18.24
CA GLN A 88 1.36 23.23 18.31
C GLN A 88 2.00 23.51 16.94
N MET A 89 2.51 22.49 16.25
CA MET A 89 3.08 22.64 14.92
C MET A 89 2.04 23.17 13.92
N GLU A 90 0.80 22.68 13.98
CA GLU A 90 -0.28 23.18 13.12
C GLU A 90 -0.60 24.66 13.40
N MET A 91 -0.60 25.08 14.67
CA MET A 91 -0.76 26.49 15.05
C MET A 91 0.38 27.36 14.52
N GLU A 92 1.63 26.91 14.65
CA GLU A 92 2.83 27.61 14.14
C GLU A 92 2.77 27.76 12.61
N ILE A 93 2.39 26.71 11.87
CA ILE A 93 2.24 26.78 10.40
C ILE A 93 1.10 27.74 10.01
N ASN A 94 -0.02 27.74 10.74
CA ASN A 94 -1.17 28.61 10.45
C ASN A 94 -0.86 30.09 10.73
N SER A 95 -0.14 30.39 11.82
CA SER A 95 0.29 31.76 12.12
C SER A 95 1.26 32.26 11.05
N LEU A 96 2.26 31.44 10.69
CA LEU A 96 3.19 31.75 9.62
C LEU A 96 2.46 31.96 8.29
N THR A 97 1.53 31.08 7.91
CA THR A 97 0.79 31.22 6.64
C THR A 97 0.06 32.56 6.54
N SER A 98 -0.51 33.04 7.65
CA SER A 98 -1.19 34.35 7.72
C SER A 98 -0.21 35.51 7.53
N GLU A 99 0.98 35.42 8.12
CA GLU A 99 2.05 36.41 7.96
C GLU A 99 2.65 36.39 6.54
N LEU A 100 2.86 35.20 5.97
CA LEU A 100 3.41 35.03 4.61
C LEU A 100 2.44 35.54 3.54
N GLN A 101 1.12 35.40 3.74
CA GLN A 101 0.12 35.99 2.86
C GLN A 101 0.20 37.53 2.86
N ALA A 102 0.49 38.14 4.01
CA ALA A 102 0.68 39.58 4.13
C ALA A 102 2.01 40.07 3.51
N MET A 103 3.04 39.21 3.49
CA MET A 103 4.37 39.50 2.90
C MET A 103 4.52 39.08 1.43
N ARG A 104 3.44 38.58 0.80
CA ARG A 104 3.47 38.03 -0.55
C ARG A 104 3.94 39.08 -1.57
N GLY A 105 5.02 38.78 -2.30
CA GLY A 105 5.64 39.67 -3.29
C GLY A 105 6.75 40.59 -2.75
N GLN A 106 7.04 40.55 -1.44
CA GLN A 106 8.13 41.31 -0.82
C GLN A 106 9.31 40.43 -0.37
N VAL A 107 9.09 39.12 -0.22
CA VAL A 107 10.07 38.15 0.29
C VAL A 107 10.37 37.10 -0.79
N ASP A 108 11.63 36.65 -0.83
CA ASP A 108 12.08 35.58 -1.72
C ASP A 108 11.36 34.26 -1.42
N ASN A 109 11.00 33.51 -2.46
CA ASN A 109 10.25 32.26 -2.35
C ASN A 109 11.01 31.20 -1.54
N ASP A 110 12.34 31.19 -1.62
CA ASP A 110 13.18 30.25 -0.87
C ASP A 110 13.08 30.49 0.64
N LYS A 111 13.03 31.77 1.04
CA LYS A 111 12.88 32.15 2.44
C LYS A 111 11.47 31.85 2.97
N LEU A 112 10.44 31.98 2.12
CA LEU A 112 9.08 31.55 2.46
C LEU A 112 9.01 30.02 2.69
N LEU A 113 9.67 29.25 1.83
CA LEU A 113 9.73 27.79 1.96
C LEU A 113 10.45 27.38 3.25
N GLU A 114 11.59 28.01 3.56
CA GLU A 114 12.32 27.78 4.81
C GLU A 114 11.43 28.00 6.03
N MET A 115 10.70 29.12 6.09
CA MET A 115 9.80 29.43 7.21
C MET A 115 8.72 28.37 7.43
N VAL A 116 8.15 27.79 6.37
CA VAL A 116 7.12 26.74 6.49
C VAL A 116 7.71 25.37 6.83
N VAL A 117 8.93 25.09 6.36
CA VAL A 117 9.59 23.80 6.54
C VAL A 117 10.17 23.64 7.96
N GLN A 118 10.66 24.71 8.58
CA GLN A 118 11.27 24.66 9.91
C GLN A 118 10.34 24.06 10.99
N PRO A 119 9.08 24.51 11.17
CA PRO A 119 8.16 23.90 12.15
C PRO A 119 7.96 22.40 11.94
N ILE A 120 7.92 21.95 10.68
CA ILE A 120 7.77 20.54 10.32
C ILE A 120 9.02 19.75 10.71
N GLN A 121 10.21 20.27 10.44
CA GLN A 121 11.48 19.63 10.84
C GLN A 121 11.59 19.52 12.37
N ASP A 122 11.28 20.60 13.09
CA ASP A 122 11.29 20.62 14.54
C ASP A 122 10.28 19.63 15.13
N TRP A 123 9.10 19.52 14.51
CA TRP A 123 8.12 18.51 14.87
C TRP A 123 8.63 17.09 14.63
N MET A 124 9.25 16.81 13.49
CA MET A 124 9.81 15.48 13.19
C MET A 124 10.85 15.04 14.22
N VAL A 125 11.73 15.95 14.65
CA VAL A 125 12.72 15.70 15.71
C VAL A 125 12.04 15.48 17.06
N ARG A 126 11.07 16.33 17.43
CA ARG A 126 10.29 16.17 18.67
C ARG A 126 9.55 14.84 18.71
N ARG A 127 8.89 14.47 17.61
CA ARG A 127 8.18 13.20 17.44
C ARG A 127 9.10 12.00 17.64
N GLN A 128 10.29 12.01 17.04
CA GLN A 128 11.27 10.95 17.27
C GLN A 128 11.67 10.87 18.74
N GLY A 129 11.87 12.01 19.40
CA GLY A 129 12.13 12.07 20.84
C GLY A 129 11.00 11.49 21.68
N LEU A 130 9.73 11.73 21.33
CA LEU A 130 8.59 11.12 22.01
C LEU A 130 8.57 9.59 21.82
N ASN A 131 8.88 9.11 20.62
CA ASN A 131 8.94 7.68 20.33
C ASN A 131 10.04 7.00 21.17
N ASP A 132 11.24 7.60 21.22
CA ASP A 132 12.36 7.09 22.00
C ASP A 132 12.04 7.12 23.51
N GLN A 133 11.37 8.17 23.99
CA GLN A 133 10.93 8.29 25.39
C GLN A 133 9.89 7.24 25.77
N LEU A 134 8.90 6.97 24.91
CA LEU A 134 7.92 5.91 25.15
C LEU A 134 8.61 4.56 25.36
N ILE A 135 9.53 4.21 24.46
CA ILE A 135 10.27 2.95 24.51
C ILE A 135 11.14 2.87 25.77
N GLU A 136 11.82 3.94 26.15
CA GLU A 136 12.65 3.97 27.35
C GLU A 136 11.80 3.90 28.63
N ASN A 137 10.67 4.62 28.69
CA ASN A 137 9.77 4.60 29.84
C ASN A 137 9.20 3.19 30.08
N VAL A 138 8.80 2.48 29.01
CA VAL A 138 8.37 1.08 29.12
C VAL A 138 9.54 0.19 29.53
N ARG A 139 10.76 0.45 29.08
CA ARG A 139 11.93 -0.32 29.50
C ARG A 139 12.24 -0.14 30.99
N VAL A 140 12.03 1.04 31.56
CA VAL A 140 12.31 1.34 32.97
C VAL A 140 11.45 0.54 33.94
N ILE A 141 10.22 0.19 33.54
CA ILE A 141 9.29 -0.57 34.40
C ILE A 141 9.54 -2.09 34.40
N LEU A 142 10.47 -2.57 33.56
CA LEU A 142 10.76 -4.00 33.43
C LEU A 142 11.67 -4.50 34.55
N VAL A 143 11.34 -5.67 35.08
CA VAL A 143 12.22 -6.40 36.02
C VAL A 143 13.41 -7.02 35.28
N PRO A 144 14.51 -7.40 35.98
CA PRO A 144 15.71 -7.94 35.35
C PRO A 144 15.45 -9.11 34.39
N GLU A 145 14.54 -10.02 34.75
CA GLU A 145 14.17 -11.18 33.92
C GLU A 145 13.50 -10.75 32.60
N GLN A 146 12.70 -9.68 32.62
CA GLN A 146 12.05 -9.14 31.43
C GLN A 146 13.02 -8.33 30.56
N GLN A 147 14.06 -7.72 31.16
CA GLN A 147 15.12 -7.06 30.39
C GLN A 147 15.86 -8.02 29.47
N ASP A 148 15.95 -9.30 29.83
CA ASP A 148 16.56 -10.33 28.97
C ASP A 148 15.71 -10.58 27.70
N LEU A 149 14.37 -10.42 27.79
CA LEU A 149 13.45 -10.53 26.66
C LEU A 149 13.50 -9.31 25.73
N TRP A 150 13.97 -8.17 26.23
CA TRP A 150 13.96 -6.88 25.53
C TRP A 150 14.57 -6.95 24.14
N THR A 151 15.70 -7.64 23.98
CA THR A 151 16.40 -7.69 22.69
C THR A 151 15.56 -8.38 21.61
N ASN A 152 14.87 -9.46 21.97
CA ASN A 152 13.99 -10.18 21.03
C ASN A 152 12.71 -9.39 20.77
N PHE A 153 12.13 -8.83 21.83
CA PHE A 153 10.96 -7.95 21.75
C PHE A 153 11.21 -6.76 20.83
N ALA A 154 12.30 -6.02 21.02
CA ALA A 154 12.64 -4.84 20.21
C ALA A 154 12.80 -5.19 18.72
N ARG A 155 13.28 -6.39 18.39
CA ARG A 155 13.34 -6.85 16.99
C ARG A 155 11.96 -7.16 16.43
N LYS A 156 11.10 -7.83 17.20
CA LYS A 156 9.69 -8.11 16.84
C LYS A 156 8.93 -6.81 16.61
N LEU A 157 9.00 -5.87 17.56
CA LEU A 157 8.34 -4.58 17.48
C LEU A 157 8.80 -3.78 16.26
N TYR A 158 10.12 -3.70 16.02
CA TYR A 158 10.66 -2.98 14.88
C TYR A 158 10.23 -3.59 13.53
N ARG A 159 10.15 -4.92 13.46
CA ARG A 159 9.64 -5.63 12.28
C ARG A 159 8.17 -5.28 12.03
N GLU A 160 7.32 -5.38 13.05
CA GLU A 160 5.90 -5.04 12.94
C GLU A 160 5.69 -3.62 12.39
N LYS A 161 6.50 -2.67 12.86
CA LYS A 161 6.36 -1.25 12.49
C LYS A 161 6.94 -0.91 11.11
N LYS A 162 8.10 -1.47 10.77
CA LYS A 162 8.82 -1.04 9.56
C LYS A 162 8.62 -1.96 8.37
N LEU A 163 8.13 -3.19 8.54
CA LEU A 163 7.98 -4.11 7.41
C LEU A 163 6.98 -3.59 6.36
N ASP A 164 5.96 -2.85 6.79
CA ASP A 164 4.92 -2.29 5.91
C ASP A 164 5.40 -1.19 4.96
N ASP A 165 6.54 -0.55 5.25
CA ASP A 165 7.17 0.44 4.37
C ASP A 165 7.75 -0.18 3.08
N GLY A 166 7.59 -1.49 2.88
CA GLY A 166 8.03 -2.23 1.71
C GLY A 166 7.32 -1.83 0.42
N ARG A 167 8.07 -1.78 -0.69
CA ARG A 167 7.58 -1.47 -2.03
C ARG A 167 7.80 -2.60 -3.03
N LEU A 168 8.82 -3.41 -2.82
CA LEU A 168 9.12 -4.56 -3.68
C LEU A 168 8.28 -5.77 -3.29
N SER A 169 7.98 -6.62 -4.27
CA SER A 169 7.34 -7.91 -4.02
C SER A 169 8.25 -8.78 -3.15
N GLY A 170 7.69 -9.42 -2.13
CA GLY A 170 8.44 -10.21 -1.13
C GLY A 170 9.09 -9.41 0.01
N GLU A 171 9.13 -8.08 -0.06
CA GLU A 171 9.72 -7.25 1.01
C GLU A 171 8.86 -7.23 2.28
N ARG A 172 7.53 -7.23 2.14
CA ARG A 172 6.56 -7.03 3.23
C ARG A 172 6.16 -8.30 3.98
N VAL A 173 6.95 -9.35 3.85
CA VAL A 173 6.56 -10.70 4.31
C VAL A 173 7.15 -10.96 5.68
N ASP A 174 6.29 -11.28 6.64
CA ASP A 174 6.72 -11.76 7.95
C ASP A 174 6.57 -13.28 8.03
N LEU A 175 7.71 -13.98 8.10
CA LEU A 175 7.73 -15.44 8.21
C LEU A 175 7.19 -15.94 9.56
N TYR A 176 7.24 -15.13 10.63
CA TYR A 176 6.63 -15.49 11.93
C TYR A 176 5.10 -15.55 11.84
N VAL A 177 4.49 -14.59 11.14
CA VAL A 177 3.04 -14.57 10.94
C VAL A 177 2.60 -15.79 10.13
N ILE A 178 3.35 -16.14 9.08
CA ILE A 178 3.04 -17.33 8.26
C ILE A 178 3.24 -18.61 9.06
N ALA A 179 4.32 -18.72 9.86
CA ALA A 179 4.56 -19.88 10.71
C ALA A 179 3.43 -20.08 11.72
N ARG A 180 2.99 -19.00 12.37
CA ARG A 180 1.85 -19.01 13.30
C ARG A 180 0.56 -19.43 12.61
N ASP A 181 0.25 -18.88 11.44
CA ASP A 181 -0.99 -19.18 10.70
C ASP A 181 -1.03 -20.64 10.18
N LEU A 182 0.11 -21.32 10.15
CA LEU A 182 0.25 -22.74 9.78
C LEU A 182 0.46 -23.66 11.00
N ASP A 183 0.30 -23.13 12.22
CA ASP A 183 0.53 -23.84 13.48
C ASP A 183 1.92 -24.52 13.55
N ILE A 184 2.94 -23.86 13.00
CA ILE A 184 4.33 -24.33 13.06
C ILE A 184 4.93 -23.93 14.40
N ASP A 185 5.42 -24.92 15.14
CA ASP A 185 6.18 -24.71 16.37
C ASP A 185 7.58 -24.16 16.04
N THR A 186 7.74 -22.85 16.22
CA THR A 186 9.00 -22.13 15.98
C THR A 186 10.01 -22.30 17.11
N GLU A 187 9.62 -22.85 18.26
CA GLU A 187 10.51 -23.02 19.42
C GLU A 187 11.28 -24.34 19.37
N LYS A 188 10.93 -25.23 18.44
CA LYS A 188 11.62 -26.50 18.24
C LYS A 188 12.94 -26.34 17.49
N GLU A 189 13.99 -27.00 17.94
CA GLU A 189 15.23 -27.14 17.17
C GLU A 189 15.05 -28.04 15.94
N PRO A 190 15.62 -27.71 14.77
CA PRO A 190 16.53 -26.58 14.48
C PRO A 190 15.84 -25.27 14.05
N ILE A 191 14.50 -25.23 13.99
CA ILE A 191 13.73 -24.10 13.45
C ILE A 191 13.96 -22.84 14.29
N ARG A 192 14.04 -22.98 15.62
CA ARG A 192 14.27 -21.89 16.56
C ARG A 192 15.53 -21.10 16.23
N GLU A 193 16.65 -21.77 15.98
CA GLU A 193 17.92 -21.12 15.61
C GLU A 193 17.78 -20.35 14.29
N THR A 194 17.18 -20.95 13.27
CA THR A 194 16.96 -20.30 11.97
C THR A 194 16.03 -19.10 12.07
N MET A 195 14.94 -19.20 12.85
CA MET A 195 14.00 -18.09 13.09
C MET A 195 14.65 -16.94 13.87
N PHE A 196 15.52 -17.26 14.83
CA PHE A 196 16.30 -16.27 15.56
C PHE A 196 17.29 -15.53 14.63
N ASN A 197 18.03 -16.27 13.81
CA ASN A 197 18.96 -15.70 12.84
C ASN A 197 18.24 -14.85 11.77
N TYR A 198 17.05 -15.28 11.34
CA TYR A 198 16.16 -14.50 10.48
C TYR A 198 15.80 -13.15 11.13
N ALA A 199 15.36 -13.16 12.39
CA ALA A 199 14.99 -11.95 13.10
C ALA A 199 16.16 -10.96 13.23
N ILE A 200 17.39 -11.45 13.47
CA ILE A 200 18.60 -10.61 13.51
C ILE A 200 18.84 -9.95 12.15
N GLN A 201 18.94 -10.76 11.09
CA GLN A 201 19.35 -10.27 9.78
C GLN A 201 18.28 -9.38 9.15
N LEU A 202 17.00 -9.72 9.35
CA LEU A 202 15.91 -8.85 8.91
C LEU A 202 15.93 -7.53 9.66
N ASN A 203 16.15 -7.52 10.98
CA ASN A 203 16.23 -6.27 11.75
C ASN A 203 17.36 -5.37 11.24
N GLN A 204 18.55 -5.93 11.00
CA GLN A 204 19.68 -5.19 10.44
C GLN A 204 19.36 -4.61 9.05
N ALA A 205 18.74 -5.40 8.17
CA ALA A 205 18.34 -4.96 6.84
C ALA A 205 17.28 -3.84 6.90
N LEU A 206 16.26 -3.98 7.75
CA LEU A 206 15.22 -2.97 7.95
C LEU A 206 15.80 -1.67 8.52
N ARG A 207 16.72 -1.73 9.49
CA ARG A 207 17.40 -0.54 10.03
C ARG A 207 18.26 0.16 8.99
N ALA A 208 19.03 -0.58 8.21
CA ALA A 208 19.83 -0.03 7.11
C ALA A 208 18.96 0.66 6.06
N ARG A 209 17.81 0.06 5.71
CA ARG A 209 16.83 0.67 4.81
C ARG A 209 16.19 1.91 5.44
N GLN A 210 15.79 1.85 6.70
CA GLN A 210 15.12 2.95 7.38
C GLN A 210 16.01 4.18 7.51
N LEU A 211 17.29 4.00 7.85
CA LEU A 211 18.27 5.07 7.89
C LEU A 211 18.37 5.83 6.56
N LEU A 212 18.24 5.13 5.42
CA LEU A 212 18.25 5.74 4.10
C LEU A 212 16.91 6.40 3.73
N LEU A 213 15.79 5.89 4.24
CA LEU A 213 14.46 6.44 4.00
C LEU A 213 14.22 7.73 4.79
N GLU A 214 14.60 7.73 6.06
CA GLU A 214 14.47 8.89 6.95
C GLU A 214 15.46 10.00 6.57
N GLY A 215 16.61 9.62 5.98
CA GLY A 215 17.66 10.56 5.63
C GLY A 215 18.22 11.28 6.86
N ASP A 216 18.91 12.41 6.65
CA ASP A 216 19.18 13.33 7.75
C ASP A 216 17.90 14.11 8.04
N SER A 217 17.17 13.73 9.10
CA SER A 217 15.88 14.33 9.47
C SER A 217 15.98 15.84 9.70
N LYS A 218 17.19 16.35 9.95
CA LYS A 218 17.49 17.77 10.12
C LYS A 218 17.55 18.53 8.80
N ASP A 219 17.45 17.85 7.66
CA ASP A 219 17.81 18.43 6.37
C ASP A 219 16.74 18.29 5.27
N LEU A 220 15.47 18.19 5.65
CA LEU A 220 14.32 18.38 4.75
C LEU A 220 14.52 19.59 3.81
N LEU A 221 15.04 20.72 4.31
CA LEU A 221 15.33 21.90 3.50
C LEU A 221 16.37 21.66 2.40
N ASN A 222 17.53 21.05 2.68
CA ASN A 222 18.47 20.76 1.59
C ASN A 222 17.95 19.64 0.68
N THR A 223 17.10 18.71 1.13
CA THR A 223 16.48 17.76 0.19
C THR A 223 15.55 18.46 -0.80
N LEU A 224 14.83 19.50 -0.37
CA LEU A 224 14.00 20.35 -1.23
C LEU A 224 14.86 21.20 -2.18
N ARG A 225 15.93 21.80 -1.67
CA ARG A 225 16.86 22.62 -2.47
C ARG A 225 17.63 21.77 -3.48
N ASN A 226 18.20 20.65 -3.06
CA ASN A 226 18.99 19.77 -3.92
C ASN A 226 18.17 19.17 -5.07
N ARG A 227 16.85 19.00 -4.90
CA ARG A 227 15.96 18.60 -6.00
C ARG A 227 15.89 19.65 -7.11
N GLN A 228 15.95 20.93 -6.75
CA GLN A 228 15.96 22.04 -7.71
C GLN A 228 17.37 22.25 -8.30
N SER A 229 18.42 21.96 -7.53
CA SER A 229 19.81 22.27 -7.90
C SER A 229 20.57 21.14 -8.61
N ASP A 230 20.36 19.86 -8.25
CA ASP A 230 21.08 18.71 -8.83
C ASP A 230 20.25 17.39 -8.79
N PRO A 231 19.55 17.05 -9.89
CA PRO A 231 18.78 15.81 -10.02
C PRO A 231 19.61 14.51 -9.90
N ASN A 232 20.94 14.56 -10.10
CA ASN A 232 21.78 13.35 -10.09
C ASN A 232 22.09 12.89 -8.66
N VAL A 233 22.19 13.82 -7.70
CA VAL A 233 22.42 13.51 -6.28
C VAL A 233 21.19 12.82 -5.67
N ASP A 234 19.97 13.25 -6.01
CA ASP A 234 18.72 12.60 -5.59
C ASP A 234 18.65 11.15 -6.11
N MET A 235 19.05 10.91 -7.37
CA MET A 235 19.06 9.56 -7.94
C MET A 235 20.05 8.61 -7.28
N GLY A 236 21.21 9.11 -6.86
CA GLY A 236 22.19 8.30 -6.12
C GLY A 236 21.61 7.76 -4.81
N THR A 237 20.94 8.61 -4.04
CA THR A 237 20.29 8.22 -2.78
C THR A 237 19.15 7.23 -3.02
N ARG A 238 18.32 7.46 -4.05
CA ARG A 238 17.22 6.55 -4.38
C ARG A 238 17.70 5.16 -4.81
N LYS A 239 18.79 5.09 -5.57
CA LYS A 239 19.43 3.79 -5.92
C LYS A 239 19.91 3.05 -4.67
N LYS A 240 20.46 3.76 -3.67
CA LYS A 240 20.84 3.14 -2.39
C LYS A 240 19.63 2.64 -1.61
N ILE A 241 18.53 3.40 -1.60
CA ILE A 241 17.27 2.98 -0.99
C ILE A 241 16.77 1.69 -1.65
N GLU A 242 16.69 1.65 -2.98
CA GLU A 242 16.25 0.44 -3.70
C GLU A 242 17.19 -0.74 -3.43
N ALA A 243 18.51 -0.53 -3.40
CA ALA A 243 19.45 -1.58 -3.02
C ALA A 243 19.20 -2.11 -1.59
N ALA A 244 18.89 -1.23 -0.63
CA ALA A 244 18.56 -1.66 0.73
C ALA A 244 17.22 -2.42 0.80
N ARG A 245 16.23 -2.07 -0.03
CA ARG A 245 14.98 -2.83 -0.19
C ARG A 245 15.24 -4.24 -0.71
N LEU A 246 16.16 -4.40 -1.66
CA LEU A 246 16.56 -5.72 -2.16
C LEU A 246 17.13 -6.59 -1.05
N VAL A 247 17.97 -6.03 -0.17
CA VAL A 247 18.53 -6.79 0.97
C VAL A 247 17.43 -7.33 1.89
N VAL A 248 16.37 -6.54 2.17
CA VAL A 248 15.22 -6.99 2.96
C VAL A 248 14.50 -8.14 2.26
N ARG A 249 14.17 -7.98 0.98
CA ARG A 249 13.52 -9.01 0.16
C ARG A 249 14.34 -10.30 0.09
N ASP A 250 15.63 -10.19 -0.22
CA ASP A 250 16.52 -11.33 -0.36
C ASP A 250 16.73 -12.05 0.98
N THR A 251 16.69 -11.32 2.10
CA THR A 251 16.68 -11.90 3.45
C THR A 251 15.42 -12.76 3.65
N ASN A 252 14.23 -12.23 3.35
CA ASN A 252 12.98 -12.99 3.45
C ASN A 252 12.99 -14.22 2.53
N ASP A 253 13.44 -14.06 1.28
CA ASP A 253 13.49 -15.14 0.30
C ASP A 253 14.44 -16.29 0.72
N ARG A 254 15.63 -15.95 1.22
CA ARG A 254 16.60 -16.95 1.70
C ARG A 254 16.03 -17.71 2.89
N TYR A 255 15.54 -17.01 3.90
CA TYR A 255 15.03 -17.66 5.11
C TYR A 255 13.75 -18.45 4.87
N ARG A 256 12.91 -18.05 3.89
CA ARG A 256 11.81 -18.89 3.42
C ARG A 256 12.30 -20.28 3.02
N GLU A 257 13.34 -20.37 2.19
CA GLU A 257 13.85 -21.66 1.71
C GLU A 257 14.54 -22.46 2.81
N GLU A 258 15.35 -21.81 3.66
CA GLU A 258 16.01 -22.48 4.79
C GLU A 258 14.97 -23.09 5.74
N ILE A 259 13.96 -22.32 6.13
CA ILE A 259 12.88 -22.80 7.01
C ILE A 259 12.06 -23.90 6.33
N ALA A 260 11.70 -23.73 5.05
CA ALA A 260 10.96 -24.75 4.30
C ALA A 260 11.71 -26.09 4.22
N VAL A 261 13.04 -26.05 4.05
CA VAL A 261 13.88 -27.26 4.04
C VAL A 261 13.90 -27.93 5.41
N LEU A 262 14.04 -27.15 6.50
CA LEU A 262 14.04 -27.69 7.86
C LEU A 262 12.70 -28.32 8.29
N LEU A 263 11.58 -27.78 7.79
CA LEU A 263 10.25 -28.32 8.05
C LEU A 263 9.98 -29.65 7.34
N GLY A 264 10.68 -29.93 6.24
CA GLY A 264 10.48 -31.12 5.41
C GLY A 264 9.11 -31.18 4.72
N SER A 265 8.89 -32.17 3.84
CA SER A 265 7.58 -32.39 3.21
C SER A 265 6.65 -33.15 4.17
N PRO A 266 5.35 -32.81 4.28
CA PRO A 266 4.59 -31.84 3.47
C PRO A 266 4.47 -30.42 4.07
N ILE A 267 4.94 -30.21 5.31
CA ILE A 267 4.74 -28.94 6.03
C ILE A 267 5.54 -27.79 5.38
N GLY A 268 6.79 -28.04 5.05
CA GLY A 268 7.68 -27.10 4.37
C GLY A 268 7.18 -26.68 2.99
N ASP A 269 6.53 -27.57 2.25
CA ASP A 269 5.93 -27.24 0.95
C ASP A 269 4.73 -26.30 1.13
N ARG A 270 3.86 -26.55 2.12
CA ARG A 270 2.76 -25.63 2.46
C ARG A 270 3.29 -24.27 2.93
N PHE A 271 4.31 -24.26 3.79
CA PHE A 271 4.96 -23.03 4.25
C PHE A 271 5.55 -22.23 3.07
N ARG A 272 6.27 -22.89 2.15
CA ARG A 272 6.81 -22.26 0.95
C ARG A 272 5.71 -21.67 0.08
N GLN A 273 4.64 -22.43 -0.18
CA GLN A 273 3.51 -21.99 -0.99
C GLN A 273 2.80 -20.78 -0.39
N GLU A 274 2.48 -20.81 0.91
CA GLU A 274 1.84 -19.69 1.59
C GLU A 274 2.73 -18.45 1.65
N THR A 275 4.04 -18.64 1.86
CA THR A 275 5.00 -17.54 1.80
C THR A 275 5.04 -16.90 0.42
N LEU A 276 5.16 -17.71 -0.64
CA LEU A 276 5.15 -17.22 -2.02
C LEU A 276 3.83 -16.53 -2.39
N ARG A 277 2.70 -17.04 -1.89
CA ARG A 277 1.36 -16.46 -2.09
C ARG A 277 1.24 -15.07 -1.50
N ARG A 278 1.77 -14.83 -0.29
CA ARG A 278 1.78 -13.51 0.36
C ARG A 278 2.84 -12.57 -0.22
N ALA A 279 4.02 -13.12 -0.54
CA ALA A 279 5.15 -12.39 -1.08
C ALA A 279 4.91 -11.88 -2.52
N TYR A 280 4.33 -12.74 -3.37
CA TYR A 280 4.16 -12.51 -4.80
C TYR A 280 2.72 -12.83 -5.21
N PRO A 281 1.72 -12.09 -4.69
CA PRO A 281 0.31 -12.38 -4.92
C PRO A 281 -0.10 -12.29 -6.39
N LYS A 282 0.60 -11.48 -7.20
CA LYS A 282 0.36 -11.41 -8.65
C LYS A 282 0.70 -12.70 -9.39
N ILE A 283 1.55 -13.54 -8.81
CA ILE A 283 2.03 -14.79 -9.42
C ILE A 283 1.31 -15.98 -8.77
N TYR A 284 1.36 -16.09 -7.45
CA TYR A 284 0.93 -17.31 -6.74
C TYR A 284 -0.49 -17.25 -6.16
N ARG A 285 -1.24 -16.17 -6.35
CA ARG A 285 -2.67 -16.18 -5.96
C ARG A 285 -3.44 -17.15 -6.84
N THR A 286 -4.34 -17.92 -6.22
CA THR A 286 -5.24 -18.84 -6.89
C THR A 286 -5.95 -18.17 -8.07
N GLY A 287 -5.72 -18.71 -9.26
CA GLY A 287 -6.28 -18.28 -10.52
C GLY A 287 -7.77 -18.58 -10.65
N ASN A 288 -8.38 -18.07 -11.72
CA ASN A 288 -9.77 -18.43 -12.03
C ASN A 288 -9.86 -19.90 -12.47
N ALA A 289 -8.92 -20.37 -13.30
CA ALA A 289 -8.91 -21.75 -13.77
C ALA A 289 -8.78 -22.75 -12.61
N GLU A 290 -7.86 -22.51 -11.68
CA GLU A 290 -7.69 -23.35 -10.47
C GLU A 290 -8.96 -23.43 -9.63
N ARG A 291 -9.73 -22.34 -9.52
CA ARG A 291 -11.02 -22.37 -8.83
C ARG A 291 -12.03 -23.27 -9.52
N VAL A 292 -12.12 -23.20 -10.85
CA VAL A 292 -13.03 -24.04 -11.64
C VAL A 292 -12.65 -25.52 -11.51
N TYR A 293 -11.36 -25.84 -11.57
CA TYR A 293 -10.88 -27.21 -11.35
C TYR A 293 -11.19 -27.71 -9.94
N ARG A 294 -10.97 -26.89 -8.90
CA ARG A 294 -11.28 -27.25 -7.53
C ARG A 294 -12.77 -27.52 -7.32
N ASP A 295 -13.62 -26.68 -7.89
CA ASP A 295 -15.07 -26.85 -7.86
C ASP A 295 -15.50 -28.13 -8.60
N ALA A 296 -14.87 -28.43 -9.75
CA ALA A 296 -15.10 -29.70 -10.45
C ALA A 296 -14.66 -30.92 -9.62
N MET A 297 -13.49 -30.86 -8.98
CA MET A 297 -13.00 -31.94 -8.11
C MET A 297 -13.90 -32.14 -6.88
N GLU A 298 -14.49 -31.07 -6.33
CA GLU A 298 -15.45 -31.14 -5.23
C GLU A 298 -16.78 -31.76 -5.67
N LEU A 299 -17.29 -31.37 -6.85
CA LEU A 299 -18.58 -31.85 -7.37
C LEU A 299 -18.55 -33.32 -7.82
N TYR A 300 -17.46 -33.75 -8.45
CA TYR A 300 -17.28 -35.11 -9.01
C TYR A 300 -16.47 -36.04 -8.10
N GLY A 301 -15.92 -35.54 -7.00
CA GLY A 301 -15.15 -36.33 -6.05
C GLY A 301 -15.99 -37.37 -5.28
N PRO A 302 -15.35 -38.21 -4.45
CA PRO A 302 -16.00 -39.34 -3.77
C PRO A 302 -17.19 -38.97 -2.87
N GLU A 303 -17.19 -37.73 -2.36
CA GLU A 303 -18.24 -37.18 -1.49
C GLU A 303 -19.13 -36.15 -2.24
N GLY A 304 -18.92 -35.97 -3.54
CA GLY A 304 -19.58 -34.97 -4.37
C GLY A 304 -20.98 -35.37 -4.84
N GLU A 305 -21.81 -34.38 -5.16
CA GLU A 305 -23.20 -34.58 -5.63
C GLU A 305 -23.26 -35.38 -6.96
N ARG A 306 -22.22 -35.29 -7.78
CA ARG A 306 -22.09 -35.98 -9.07
C ARG A 306 -20.90 -36.93 -9.06
N SER A 307 -20.64 -37.57 -7.92
CA SER A 307 -19.53 -38.52 -7.74
C SER A 307 -19.44 -39.51 -8.91
N ASP A 308 -18.35 -39.43 -9.65
CA ASP A 308 -18.01 -40.33 -10.76
C ASP A 308 -16.48 -40.51 -10.74
N GLU A 309 -16.03 -41.71 -10.37
CA GLU A 309 -14.62 -42.02 -10.18
C GLU A 309 -13.80 -41.84 -11.48
N GLN A 310 -14.37 -42.20 -12.62
CA GLN A 310 -13.68 -42.10 -13.91
C GLN A 310 -13.54 -40.63 -14.35
N ILE A 311 -14.59 -39.84 -14.19
CA ILE A 311 -14.55 -38.40 -14.49
C ILE A 311 -13.62 -37.69 -13.51
N PHE A 312 -13.68 -38.03 -12.22
CA PHE A 312 -12.82 -37.47 -11.19
C PHE A 312 -11.33 -37.72 -11.45
N GLU A 313 -10.94 -38.95 -11.77
CA GLU A 313 -9.57 -39.29 -12.17
C GLU A 313 -9.13 -38.47 -13.38
N ALA A 314 -9.97 -38.37 -14.42
CA ALA A 314 -9.67 -37.57 -15.60
C ALA A 314 -9.52 -36.07 -15.30
N ILE A 315 -10.34 -35.52 -14.40
CA ILE A 315 -10.20 -34.13 -13.92
C ILE A 315 -8.88 -33.96 -13.17
N MET A 316 -8.54 -34.91 -12.29
CA MET A 316 -7.33 -34.85 -11.46
C MET A 316 -6.07 -34.92 -12.32
N ASP A 317 -6.03 -35.79 -13.33
CA ASP A 317 -4.93 -35.88 -14.29
C ASP A 317 -4.75 -34.59 -15.09
N LEU A 318 -5.85 -34.02 -15.60
CA LEU A 318 -5.82 -32.73 -16.29
C LEU A 318 -5.33 -31.61 -15.37
N TYR A 319 -5.78 -31.60 -14.11
CA TYR A 319 -5.39 -30.62 -13.12
C TYR A 319 -3.91 -30.74 -12.76
N ASN A 320 -3.39 -31.96 -12.60
CA ASN A 320 -1.98 -32.21 -12.34
C ASN A 320 -1.10 -31.76 -13.52
N GLU A 321 -1.48 -32.05 -14.76
CA GLU A 321 -0.78 -31.57 -15.96
C GLU A 321 -0.78 -30.02 -16.02
N PHE A 322 -1.92 -29.41 -15.71
CA PHE A 322 -2.06 -27.95 -15.63
C PHE A 322 -1.15 -27.36 -14.55
N GLN A 323 -1.16 -27.91 -13.34
CA GLN A 323 -0.37 -27.44 -12.20
C GLN A 323 1.13 -27.51 -12.46
N LEU A 324 1.62 -28.59 -13.08
CA LEU A 324 3.03 -28.71 -13.46
C LEU A 324 3.46 -27.61 -14.43
N LYS A 325 2.65 -27.32 -15.45
CA LYS A 325 2.93 -26.22 -16.40
C LYS A 325 2.82 -24.85 -15.75
N LEU A 326 1.81 -24.66 -14.90
CA LEU A 326 1.61 -23.42 -14.17
C LEU A 326 2.77 -23.15 -13.20
N GLN A 327 3.30 -24.17 -12.52
CA GLN A 327 4.45 -24.05 -11.63
C GLN A 327 5.72 -23.64 -12.38
N SER A 328 5.97 -24.23 -13.56
CA SER A 328 7.08 -23.83 -14.43
C SER A 328 6.97 -22.36 -14.83
N LEU A 329 5.79 -21.95 -15.29
CA LEU A 329 5.53 -20.57 -15.69
C LEU A 329 5.63 -19.59 -14.52
N ASN A 330 5.07 -19.94 -13.36
CA ASN A 330 5.17 -19.14 -12.14
C ASN A 330 6.63 -18.95 -11.70
N THR A 331 7.48 -19.97 -11.86
CA THR A 331 8.92 -19.87 -11.58
C THR A 331 9.60 -18.88 -12.54
N GLN A 332 9.25 -18.90 -13.82
CA GLN A 332 9.76 -17.92 -14.78
C GLN A 332 9.30 -16.50 -14.46
N MET A 333 8.00 -16.32 -14.16
CA MET A 333 7.44 -15.04 -13.72
C MET A 333 8.16 -14.54 -12.45
N TYR A 334 8.37 -15.41 -11.47
CA TYR A 334 9.08 -15.06 -10.24
C TYR A 334 10.50 -14.55 -10.52
N ASN A 335 11.27 -15.27 -11.36
CA ASN A 335 12.62 -14.85 -11.73
C ASN A 335 12.64 -13.51 -12.47
N VAL A 336 11.71 -13.30 -13.41
CA VAL A 336 11.59 -12.02 -14.15
C VAL A 336 11.18 -10.88 -13.24
N THR A 337 10.27 -11.10 -12.29
CA THR A 337 9.92 -10.08 -11.29
C THR A 337 11.15 -9.70 -10.47
N ARG A 338 11.94 -10.69 -10.01
CA ARG A 338 13.10 -10.39 -9.16
C ARG A 338 14.16 -9.54 -9.85
N SER A 339 14.41 -9.78 -11.14
CA SER A 339 15.41 -9.03 -11.90
C SER A 339 14.92 -7.67 -12.39
N SER A 340 13.65 -7.55 -12.82
CA SER A 340 13.14 -6.33 -13.46
C SER A 340 12.43 -5.35 -12.53
N GLU A 341 11.81 -5.81 -11.44
CA GLU A 341 11.06 -4.94 -10.52
C GLU A 341 11.89 -3.76 -9.97
N PRO A 342 13.16 -3.94 -9.55
CA PRO A 342 13.95 -2.84 -8.99
C PRO A 342 14.23 -1.75 -10.05
N GLU A 343 14.52 -2.16 -11.28
CA GLU A 343 14.73 -1.24 -12.40
C GLU A 343 13.43 -0.53 -12.79
N LEU A 344 12.30 -1.22 -12.73
CA LEU A 344 10.98 -0.62 -12.98
C LEU A 344 10.60 0.40 -11.91
N GLU A 345 10.91 0.16 -10.63
CA GLU A 345 10.70 1.16 -9.57
C GLU A 345 11.60 2.39 -9.78
N LEU A 346 12.87 2.20 -10.12
CA LEU A 346 13.77 3.30 -10.48
C LEU A 346 13.25 4.08 -11.70
N ALA A 347 12.78 3.40 -12.74
CA ALA A 347 12.19 4.05 -13.91
C ALA A 347 10.91 4.84 -13.56
N ARG A 348 10.08 4.35 -12.64
CA ARG A 348 8.89 5.09 -12.15
C ARG A 348 9.29 6.36 -11.40
N ILE A 349 10.32 6.26 -10.57
CA ILE A 349 10.92 7.39 -9.86
C ILE A 349 11.45 8.42 -10.85
N GLU A 350 12.26 8.00 -11.83
CA GLU A 350 12.81 8.89 -12.86
C GLU A 350 11.69 9.57 -13.65
N ASN A 351 10.66 8.83 -14.03
CA ASN A 351 9.50 9.41 -14.72
C ASN A 351 8.69 10.37 -13.85
N ALA A 352 8.64 10.17 -12.54
CA ALA A 352 8.03 11.15 -11.63
C ALA A 352 8.83 12.46 -11.62
N MET A 353 10.16 12.40 -11.68
CA MET A 353 11.00 13.58 -11.78
C MET A 353 10.91 14.26 -13.16
N ARG A 354 10.94 13.50 -14.25
CA ARG A 354 10.73 14.02 -15.61
C ARG A 354 9.43 14.82 -15.69
N ARG A 355 8.34 14.27 -15.15
CA ARG A 355 7.05 14.98 -15.05
C ARG A 355 7.13 16.27 -14.23
N ALA A 356 7.78 16.23 -13.08
CA ALA A 356 7.96 17.42 -12.25
C ALA A 356 8.77 18.53 -12.96
N ASN A 357 9.70 18.13 -13.84
CA ASN A 357 10.54 19.03 -14.64
C ASN A 357 9.91 19.40 -15.99
N GLY A 358 8.66 19.01 -16.27
CA GLY A 358 7.99 19.27 -17.54
C GLY A 358 8.54 18.47 -18.74
N GLN A 359 9.31 17.42 -18.50
CA GLN A 359 9.88 16.54 -19.52
C GLN A 359 8.94 15.36 -19.85
N GLU A 360 9.10 14.81 -21.05
CA GLU A 360 8.36 13.62 -21.49
C GLU A 360 8.78 12.37 -20.69
N THR A 361 7.79 11.56 -20.31
CA THR A 361 8.01 10.29 -19.59
C THR A 361 8.35 9.16 -20.55
N LEU A 362 9.35 8.36 -20.19
CA LEU A 362 9.66 7.13 -20.91
C LEU A 362 8.83 6.00 -20.33
N ARG A 363 8.06 5.29 -21.15
CA ARG A 363 7.31 4.12 -20.68
C ARG A 363 8.25 2.90 -20.69
N PRO A 364 8.73 2.40 -19.54
CA PRO A 364 9.55 1.19 -19.54
C PRO A 364 8.71 0.01 -20.06
N GLU A 365 9.35 -0.86 -20.84
CA GLU A 365 8.74 -2.12 -21.23
C GLU A 365 8.68 -3.04 -20.02
N ASP A 366 7.52 -3.66 -19.82
CA ASP A 366 7.32 -4.59 -18.71
C ASP A 366 7.57 -6.01 -19.22
N PRO A 367 8.70 -6.65 -18.84
CA PRO A 367 9.05 -8.00 -19.31
C PRO A 367 8.09 -9.07 -18.80
N MET A 368 7.21 -8.74 -17.85
CA MET A 368 6.19 -9.65 -17.32
C MET A 368 5.00 -9.84 -18.28
N ARG A 369 4.77 -8.90 -19.21
CA ARG A 369 3.62 -8.95 -20.12
C ARG A 369 3.51 -10.22 -20.97
N PRO A 370 4.57 -10.69 -21.67
CA PRO A 370 4.49 -11.94 -22.44
C PRO A 370 4.15 -13.14 -21.56
N LEU A 371 4.76 -13.26 -20.38
CA LEU A 371 4.48 -14.37 -19.45
C LEU A 371 3.05 -14.33 -18.90
N GLN A 372 2.50 -13.13 -18.65
CA GLN A 372 1.08 -12.98 -18.29
C GLN A 372 0.14 -13.39 -19.42
N GLN A 373 0.53 -13.16 -20.68
CA GLN A 373 -0.24 -13.62 -21.82
C GLN A 373 -0.18 -15.15 -21.92
N GLU A 374 1.01 -15.74 -21.85
CA GLU A 374 1.21 -17.19 -21.84
C GLU A 374 0.42 -17.86 -20.72
N ARG A 375 0.38 -17.27 -19.52
CA ARG A 375 -0.42 -17.78 -18.40
C ARG A 375 -1.90 -17.81 -18.73
N ARG A 376 -2.43 -16.73 -19.32
CA ARG A 376 -3.85 -16.65 -19.70
C ARG A 376 -4.20 -17.66 -20.80
N GLU A 377 -3.29 -17.89 -21.74
CA GLU A 377 -3.45 -18.88 -22.81
C GLU A 377 -3.40 -20.30 -22.25
N LEU A 378 -2.50 -20.58 -21.31
CA LEU A 378 -2.43 -21.84 -20.58
C LEU A 378 -3.74 -22.10 -19.81
N GLU A 379 -4.18 -21.14 -18.98
CA GLU A 379 -5.43 -21.24 -18.23
C GLU A 379 -6.63 -21.51 -19.16
N ARG A 380 -6.71 -20.80 -20.29
CA ARG A 380 -7.78 -21.00 -21.28
C ARG A 380 -7.75 -22.38 -21.91
N THR A 381 -6.57 -22.83 -22.35
CA THR A 381 -6.39 -24.14 -23.00
C THR A 381 -6.85 -25.28 -22.08
N TYR A 382 -6.50 -25.22 -20.80
CA TYR A 382 -6.90 -26.25 -19.84
C TYR A 382 -8.38 -26.19 -19.48
N ILE A 383 -8.93 -24.99 -19.37
CA ILE A 383 -10.38 -24.85 -19.18
C ILE A 383 -11.17 -25.37 -20.38
N ASP A 384 -10.71 -25.15 -21.61
CA ASP A 384 -11.35 -25.72 -22.80
C ASP A 384 -11.24 -27.26 -22.82
N LYS A 385 -10.14 -27.85 -22.32
CA LYS A 385 -10.03 -29.31 -22.12
C LYS A 385 -11.01 -29.83 -21.05
N LEU A 386 -11.14 -29.13 -19.92
CA LEU A 386 -12.10 -29.48 -18.87
C LEU A 386 -13.55 -29.38 -19.38
N ARG A 387 -13.86 -28.34 -20.16
CA ARG A 387 -15.16 -28.19 -20.82
C ARG A 387 -15.42 -29.32 -21.81
N ALA A 388 -14.43 -29.74 -22.59
CA ALA A 388 -14.58 -30.87 -23.51
C ALA A 388 -14.80 -32.21 -22.78
N LEU A 389 -14.24 -32.38 -21.58
CA LEU A 389 -14.43 -33.56 -20.75
C LEU A 389 -15.84 -33.63 -20.15
N LEU A 390 -16.34 -32.53 -19.59
CA LEU A 390 -17.64 -32.47 -18.92
C LEU A 390 -18.82 -32.19 -19.87
N GLY A 391 -18.55 -31.59 -21.03
CA GLY A 391 -19.59 -31.02 -21.89
C GLY A 391 -20.13 -29.68 -21.37
N ASP A 392 -20.79 -28.93 -22.25
CA ASP A 392 -21.17 -27.53 -21.97
C ASP A 392 -22.22 -27.37 -20.85
N GLU A 393 -23.16 -28.31 -20.73
CA GLU A 393 -24.22 -28.27 -19.71
C GLU A 393 -23.64 -28.49 -18.30
N GLN A 394 -22.85 -29.53 -18.12
CA GLN A 394 -22.23 -29.84 -16.83
C GLN A 394 -21.16 -28.82 -16.45
N PHE A 395 -20.43 -28.29 -17.43
CA PHE A 395 -19.42 -27.27 -17.20
C PHE A 395 -20.02 -25.94 -16.73
N LYS A 396 -21.20 -25.55 -17.23
CA LYS A 396 -21.88 -24.31 -16.85
C LYS A 396 -22.29 -24.26 -15.39
N ASP A 397 -22.53 -25.42 -14.78
CA ASP A 397 -22.88 -25.55 -13.37
C ASP A 397 -21.71 -25.24 -12.43
N LEU A 398 -20.47 -25.31 -12.94
CA LEU A 398 -19.28 -25.02 -12.13
C LEU A 398 -19.16 -23.54 -11.79
N ASN A 399 -18.71 -23.25 -10.57
CA ASN A 399 -18.51 -21.91 -10.09
C ASN A 399 -17.37 -21.20 -10.87
N GLY A 400 -17.71 -20.10 -11.54
CA GLY A 400 -16.78 -19.31 -12.34
C GLY A 400 -16.60 -19.77 -13.79
N ALA A 401 -17.19 -20.90 -14.19
CA ALA A 401 -17.14 -21.42 -15.56
C ALA A 401 -17.81 -20.52 -16.60
N ARG A 402 -18.83 -19.75 -16.20
CA ARG A 402 -19.55 -18.79 -17.07
C ARG A 402 -18.63 -17.80 -17.79
N ARG A 403 -17.43 -17.51 -17.26
CA ARG A 403 -16.43 -16.60 -17.87
C ARG A 403 -15.77 -17.18 -19.13
N TYR A 404 -15.82 -18.50 -19.27
CA TYR A 404 -15.15 -19.27 -20.32
C TYR A 404 -16.16 -19.87 -21.31
N MET A 405 -17.44 -19.61 -21.12
CA MET A 405 -18.46 -19.94 -22.10
C MET A 405 -18.37 -18.96 -23.28
N PRO A 406 -18.61 -19.41 -24.53
CA PRO A 406 -18.79 -18.51 -25.64
C PRO A 406 -19.89 -17.50 -25.30
N ALA A 407 -19.68 -16.24 -25.69
CA ALA A 407 -20.71 -15.23 -25.51
C ALA A 407 -22.00 -15.75 -26.15
N PRO A 408 -23.16 -15.64 -25.48
CA PRO A 408 -24.43 -16.02 -26.10
C PRO A 408 -24.52 -15.26 -27.41
N THR A 409 -24.71 -16.00 -28.51
CA THR A 409 -24.91 -15.42 -29.83
C THR A 409 -26.04 -14.40 -29.74
N PHE A 410 -25.70 -13.13 -29.97
CA PHE A 410 -26.70 -12.10 -30.12
C PHE A 410 -27.52 -12.45 -31.34
N ASP A 411 -28.75 -12.92 -31.13
CA ASP A 411 -29.72 -13.11 -32.18
C ASP A 411 -30.34 -11.74 -32.50
N PRO A 412 -30.01 -11.13 -33.66
CA PRO A 412 -30.55 -9.82 -34.03
C PRO A 412 -32.07 -9.84 -34.24
N ASP A 413 -32.68 -11.01 -34.43
CA ASP A 413 -34.13 -11.17 -34.63
C ASP A 413 -34.88 -11.38 -33.31
N ASN A 414 -34.18 -11.56 -32.18
CA ASN A 414 -34.79 -11.70 -30.87
C ASN A 414 -34.06 -10.89 -29.78
N PRO A 415 -34.26 -9.56 -29.73
CA PRO A 415 -33.54 -8.66 -28.82
C PRO A 415 -33.83 -8.89 -27.33
N ASN A 416 -34.71 -9.83 -26.97
CA ASN A 416 -35.17 -10.04 -25.59
C ASN A 416 -34.66 -11.34 -24.92
N MET A 417 -33.81 -12.14 -25.58
CA MET A 417 -33.28 -13.39 -25.01
C MET A 417 -31.98 -13.25 -24.19
N GLY A 418 -31.64 -12.02 -23.76
CA GLY A 418 -30.45 -11.74 -22.95
C GLY A 418 -30.69 -11.58 -21.44
N ASN A 419 -31.94 -11.67 -20.97
CA ASN A 419 -32.30 -11.27 -19.61
C ASN A 419 -33.02 -12.38 -18.81
N ASN A 420 -32.34 -13.49 -18.58
CA ASN A 420 -32.71 -14.41 -17.50
C ASN A 420 -31.67 -14.31 -16.38
N GLY A 421 -31.96 -13.40 -15.44
CA GLY A 421 -31.58 -13.36 -14.03
C GLY A 421 -30.22 -13.90 -13.58
N ASP A 422 -29.26 -13.00 -13.35
CA ASP A 422 -28.77 -12.78 -11.98
C ASP A 422 -27.93 -11.49 -11.86
N GLY A 423 -28.43 -10.53 -11.07
CA GLY A 423 -27.60 -9.67 -10.22
C GLY A 423 -26.76 -8.53 -10.81
N ARG A 424 -27.02 -8.00 -12.01
CA ARG A 424 -26.45 -6.68 -12.39
C ARG A 424 -27.41 -5.56 -12.02
N LEU A 425 -27.11 -4.87 -10.92
CA LEU A 425 -27.56 -3.49 -10.69
C LEU A 425 -27.19 -2.67 -11.94
N GLN A 426 -28.16 -2.38 -12.79
CA GLN A 426 -28.05 -1.34 -13.80
C GLN A 426 -28.11 0.01 -13.06
N LEU A 427 -26.94 0.57 -12.78
CA LEU A 427 -26.84 2.02 -12.62
C LEU A 427 -27.19 2.65 -13.98
N GLN A 428 -28.38 3.24 -14.04
CA GLN A 428 -28.84 4.06 -15.15
C GLN A 428 -28.02 5.36 -15.15
N GLY A 429 -26.84 5.29 -15.77
CA GLY A 429 -26.04 6.45 -16.14
C GLY A 429 -26.25 6.75 -17.63
N PRO A 430 -26.42 8.02 -18.05
CA PRO A 430 -26.65 8.36 -19.44
C PRO A 430 -25.33 8.25 -20.20
N SER A 431 -25.09 7.14 -20.89
CA SER A 431 -23.97 6.97 -21.82
C SER A 431 -24.42 7.26 -23.25
N GLY A 432 -24.11 8.47 -23.75
CA GLY A 432 -24.05 8.77 -25.17
C GLY A 432 -22.61 8.62 -25.69
N ALA A 433 -22.27 7.47 -26.27
CA ALA A 433 -20.99 7.24 -26.92
C ALA A 433 -20.98 7.87 -28.33
N ARG A 434 -20.10 8.84 -28.58
CA ARG A 434 -19.79 9.37 -29.92
C ARG A 434 -18.63 8.57 -30.53
N LYS A 435 -18.88 7.87 -31.63
CA LYS A 435 -17.87 7.48 -32.64
C LYS A 435 -17.65 8.66 -33.60
N GLY A 436 -16.40 8.87 -34.01
CA GLY A 436 -15.93 10.04 -34.74
C GLY A 436 -16.32 10.11 -36.23
N GLY A 437 -16.44 11.36 -36.70
CA GLY A 437 -16.65 11.87 -38.06
C GLY A 437 -16.55 13.41 -38.04
N PRO A 438 -16.25 14.09 -39.15
CA PRO A 438 -15.20 15.11 -39.25
C PRO A 438 -15.54 16.49 -38.66
N LYS A 439 -14.48 17.24 -38.31
CA LYS A 439 -14.51 18.58 -37.70
C LYS A 439 -15.22 19.59 -38.60
N GLU A 440 -16.43 19.98 -38.22
CA GLU A 440 -17.01 21.28 -38.57
C GLU A 440 -16.73 22.27 -37.43
N THR A 441 -16.04 23.36 -37.77
CA THR A 441 -15.84 24.54 -36.93
C THR A 441 -17.19 25.20 -36.65
N LYS A 442 -17.58 25.29 -35.37
CA LYS A 442 -18.71 26.12 -34.92
C LYS A 442 -18.23 27.35 -34.14
N PRO A 443 -19.02 28.43 -34.16
CA PRO A 443 -18.54 29.78 -33.89
C PRO A 443 -18.52 30.13 -32.41
N ASP A 444 -17.59 31.02 -32.09
CA ASP A 444 -17.36 31.62 -30.77
C ASP A 444 -18.61 32.34 -30.26
N SER A 445 -18.98 32.07 -29.02
CA SER A 445 -20.05 32.79 -28.31
C SER A 445 -19.62 33.03 -26.87
N ARG A 446 -18.57 33.85 -26.73
CA ARG A 446 -18.31 34.61 -25.51
C ARG A 446 -18.90 36.02 -25.69
N PRO A 447 -19.70 36.54 -24.75
CA PRO A 447 -20.06 37.94 -24.73
C PRO A 447 -18.88 38.77 -24.20
N ASP A 448 -18.43 39.72 -25.03
CA ASP A 448 -17.45 40.74 -24.72
C ASP A 448 -18.02 41.85 -23.80
N LYS A 449 -17.19 42.23 -22.81
CA LYS A 449 -17.13 43.50 -22.05
C LYS A 449 -18.29 43.89 -21.09
N PRO A 450 -17.96 44.47 -19.91
CA PRO A 450 -18.91 45.22 -19.11
C PRO A 450 -19.03 46.69 -19.62
N PRO A 451 -20.19 47.35 -19.48
CA PRO A 451 -20.40 48.68 -20.03
C PRO A 451 -19.90 49.79 -19.11
N VAL A 452 -19.38 50.83 -19.75
CA VAL A 452 -18.98 52.13 -19.19
C VAL A 452 -20.18 53.09 -19.23
N GLY A 453 -20.49 53.69 -18.07
CA GLY A 453 -20.92 55.08 -17.88
C GLY A 453 -22.17 55.65 -18.59
N LEU A 454 -23.21 55.93 -17.79
CA LEU A 454 -24.16 57.05 -17.90
C LEU A 454 -24.58 57.36 -16.44
N GLY A 455 -24.50 58.54 -15.83
CA GLY A 455 -24.42 59.91 -16.33
C GLY A 455 -25.68 60.68 -15.93
N GLN A 456 -25.61 61.44 -14.82
CA GLN A 456 -26.50 62.57 -14.40
C GLN A 456 -27.98 62.26 -14.11
N GLY A 457 -28.66 62.83 -13.10
CA GLY A 457 -28.33 63.86 -12.12
C GLY A 457 -29.54 64.23 -11.24
N GLN A 458 -29.34 65.26 -10.40
CA GLN A 458 -30.26 65.92 -9.44
C GLN A 458 -30.48 65.17 -8.11
N GLY A 459 -30.27 65.74 -6.92
CA GLY A 459 -30.07 67.12 -6.49
C GLY A 459 -30.89 67.37 -5.22
N LEU A 460 -30.37 68.19 -4.29
CA LEU A 460 -30.92 68.62 -2.96
C LEU A 460 -30.42 67.75 -1.79
N GLY A 461 -29.77 68.26 -0.74
CA GLY A 461 -29.51 69.64 -0.36
C GLY A 461 -28.47 69.74 0.77
N LYS A 462 -27.86 70.93 0.85
CA LYS A 462 -26.98 71.41 1.92
C LYS A 462 -27.71 71.53 3.25
N GLY A 463 -26.95 71.37 4.33
CA GLY A 463 -27.18 71.98 5.63
C GLY A 463 -25.84 72.00 6.37
N ASP A 464 -25.24 73.20 6.43
CA ASP A 464 -24.06 73.51 7.26
C ASP A 464 -24.48 73.55 8.74
N ASP A 465 -23.67 72.94 9.61
CA ASP A 465 -23.16 73.47 10.90
C ASP A 465 -22.15 72.49 11.51
#